data_AF-A0A0G1W334-F1
#
_entry.id   AF-A0A0G1W334-F1
#
_cell.length_a   1.000
_cell.length_b   1.000
_cell.length_c   1.000
_cell.angle_alpha   90.00
_cell.angle_beta   90.00
_cell.angle_gamma   90.00
#
_symmetry.space_group_name_H-M   'P 1'
#
loop_
_entity.id
_entity.type
_entity.pdbx_description
1 polymer ?
#
loop_
_entity_poly.entity_id
_entity_poly.type
_entity_poly.pdbx_seq_one_letter_code
_entity_poly.pdbx_strand_id
1 'polypeptide(L)'
;MALITTSIYPPGGDVKTEVFWDVETKSFFDEAGSWDPADLGVSLVSVYRRGGFGEEIRSFWEKDFDELWKVFRDADRIIGFNTLGFDIPAMKPYAPADFATLPHFDILDKVKLVNFGRGASLNAIARGTLGVEKIDSGANAIAYWKKGDAASLALLRKYCEADVAITRDIYDFALKNKFLKFTDKWNNARQVEVDFTYPVETTSVKQSSLF
;
A
#
# COMPACT_ATOMS: atom_id res chain seq x y z
N MET A 1 16.09 30.51 -7.51
CA MET A 1 15.73 29.94 -8.83
C MET A 1 15.99 28.44 -8.77
N ALA A 2 15.07 27.66 -9.33
CA ALA A 2 14.76 26.25 -9.06
C ALA A 2 15.88 25.31 -8.60
N LEU A 3 15.56 24.53 -7.55
CA LEU A 3 16.24 23.31 -7.12
C LEU A 3 16.18 22.28 -8.25
N ILE A 4 17.33 21.90 -8.79
CA ILE A 4 17.47 20.67 -9.56
C ILE A 4 17.81 19.58 -8.53
N THR A 5 16.78 18.93 -7.97
CA THR A 5 17.00 17.70 -7.21
C THR A 5 17.28 16.58 -8.19
N THR A 6 18.54 16.15 -8.20
CA THR A 6 19.03 14.96 -8.88
C THR A 6 18.17 13.75 -8.54
N SER A 7 17.79 13.04 -9.60
CA SER A 7 17.19 11.72 -9.61
C SER A 7 17.82 10.81 -8.54
N ILE A 8 17.02 10.40 -7.56
CA ILE A 8 17.34 9.27 -6.68
C ILE A 8 16.91 8.00 -7.41
N TYR A 9 17.66 7.65 -8.44
CA TYR A 9 17.71 6.31 -9.01
C TYR A 9 19.17 5.86 -8.97
N PRO A 10 19.47 4.62 -8.57
CA PRO A 10 20.83 4.13 -8.54
C PRO A 10 21.42 4.12 -9.97
N PRO A 11 22.72 4.40 -10.12
CA PRO A 11 23.38 4.31 -11.42
C PRO A 11 23.56 2.83 -11.79
N GLY A 12 22.64 2.31 -12.62
CA GLY A 12 22.78 1.04 -13.34
C GLY A 12 21.68 0.00 -13.08
N GLY A 13 20.82 -0.23 -14.08
CA GLY A 13 20.02 -1.47 -14.24
C GLY A 13 18.53 -1.35 -13.92
N ASP A 14 17.71 -1.19 -14.97
CA ASP A 14 16.24 -1.26 -15.07
C ASP A 14 15.37 -0.38 -14.16
N VAL A 15 14.44 0.37 -14.79
CA VAL A 15 13.42 1.16 -14.08
C VAL A 15 12.47 0.20 -13.37
N LYS A 16 12.49 0.22 -12.03
CA LYS A 16 11.63 -0.63 -11.20
C LYS A 16 10.15 -0.30 -11.40
N THR A 17 9.33 -1.35 -11.53
CA THR A 17 7.87 -1.24 -11.54
C THR A 17 7.37 -1.34 -10.10
N GLU A 18 6.78 -0.25 -9.60
CA GLU A 18 6.17 -0.19 -8.28
C GLU A 18 4.64 -0.09 -8.42
N VAL A 19 3.94 -0.89 -7.63
CA VAL A 19 2.47 -0.88 -7.56
C VAL A 19 2.05 -0.57 -6.14
N PHE A 20 1.39 0.57 -5.96
CA PHE A 20 0.76 0.98 -4.71
C PHE A 20 -0.69 0.56 -4.72
N TRP A 21 -1.23 0.02 -3.62
CA TRP A 21 -2.60 -0.49 -3.61
C TRP A 21 -3.27 -0.39 -2.25
N ASP A 22 -4.59 -0.45 -2.29
CA ASP A 22 -5.51 -0.46 -1.15
C ASP A 22 -6.81 -1.17 -1.56
N VAL A 23 -7.53 -1.75 -0.59
CA VAL A 23 -8.82 -2.42 -0.82
C VAL A 23 -9.95 -1.79 -0.01
N GLU A 24 -11.15 -1.86 -0.56
CA GLU A 24 -12.38 -1.55 0.16
C GLU A 24 -13.23 -2.82 0.30
N THR A 25 -13.83 -3.05 1.46
CA THR A 25 -14.61 -4.27 1.72
C THR A 25 -16.10 -4.08 1.46
N LYS A 26 -16.86 -5.19 1.39
CA LYS A 26 -18.32 -5.16 1.18
C LYS A 26 -19.10 -5.01 2.48
N SER A 27 -18.53 -5.46 3.59
CA SER A 27 -19.15 -5.44 4.92
C SER A 27 -18.14 -5.13 6.03
N PHE A 28 -18.69 -4.84 7.21
CA PHE A 28 -17.94 -4.77 8.46
C PHE A 28 -17.81 -6.16 9.11
N PHE A 29 -16.91 -6.29 10.10
CA PHE A 29 -16.69 -7.54 10.84
C PHE A 29 -17.92 -8.01 11.63
N ASP A 30 -18.67 -7.08 12.24
CA ASP A 30 -19.91 -7.37 12.96
C ASP A 30 -20.99 -7.92 12.03
N GLU A 31 -21.09 -7.38 10.82
CA GLU A 31 -22.00 -7.88 9.78
C GLU A 31 -21.58 -9.23 9.20
N ALA A 32 -20.28 -9.47 9.05
CA ALA A 32 -19.74 -10.78 8.65
C ALA A 32 -19.82 -11.82 9.77
N GLY A 33 -20.00 -11.40 11.03
CA GLY A 33 -20.00 -12.28 12.20
C GLY A 33 -18.64 -12.94 12.45
N SER A 34 -17.55 -12.33 11.98
CA SER A 34 -16.19 -12.89 11.99
C SER A 34 -15.17 -11.79 12.26
N TRP A 35 -13.95 -12.18 12.66
CA TRP A 35 -12.78 -11.30 12.74
C TRP A 35 -11.75 -11.62 11.64
N ASP A 36 -12.03 -12.58 10.77
CA ASP A 36 -11.19 -12.91 9.61
C ASP A 36 -11.49 -11.94 8.45
N PRO A 37 -10.52 -11.15 7.95
CA PRO A 37 -10.74 -10.25 6.82
C PRO A 37 -11.25 -10.96 5.56
N ALA A 38 -10.97 -12.26 5.39
CA ALA A 38 -11.44 -13.05 4.25
C ALA A 38 -12.98 -13.12 4.18
N ASP A 39 -13.68 -12.93 5.30
CA ASP A 39 -15.14 -13.03 5.37
C ASP A 39 -15.86 -11.71 5.01
N LEU A 40 -15.12 -10.61 4.84
CA LEU A 40 -15.71 -9.29 4.59
C LEU A 40 -16.15 -9.08 3.13
N GLY A 41 -15.57 -9.87 2.21
CA GLY A 41 -15.63 -9.65 0.77
C GLY A 41 -14.98 -8.32 0.34
N VAL A 42 -14.44 -8.29 -0.88
CA VAL A 42 -13.78 -7.09 -1.42
C VAL A 42 -14.68 -6.44 -2.48
N SER A 43 -14.97 -5.15 -2.32
CA SER A 43 -15.81 -4.39 -3.25
C SER A 43 -14.99 -3.80 -4.41
N LEU A 44 -13.83 -3.23 -4.09
CA LEU A 44 -12.96 -2.53 -5.03
C LEU A 44 -11.50 -2.65 -4.57
N VAL A 45 -10.58 -2.73 -5.53
CA VAL A 45 -9.15 -2.50 -5.32
C VAL A 45 -8.71 -1.35 -6.20
N SER A 46 -8.02 -0.36 -5.64
CA SER A 46 -7.34 0.67 -6.45
C SER A 46 -5.85 0.43 -6.44
N VAL A 47 -5.21 0.72 -7.57
CA VAL A 47 -3.77 0.66 -7.70
C VAL A 47 -3.23 1.91 -8.38
N TYR A 48 -2.03 2.33 -7.98
CA TYR A 48 -1.22 3.27 -8.72
C TYR A 48 0.07 2.55 -9.12
N ARG A 49 0.32 2.45 -10.42
CA ARG A 49 1.51 1.83 -10.99
C ARG A 49 2.43 2.91 -11.52
N ARG A 50 3.73 2.80 -11.23
CA ARG A 50 4.79 3.61 -11.87
C ARG A 50 5.95 2.74 -12.29
N GLY A 51 6.64 3.12 -13.37
CA GLY A 51 7.83 2.42 -13.87
C GLY A 51 8.24 2.89 -15.27
N GLY A 52 8.97 2.05 -16.00
CA GLY A 52 9.52 2.39 -17.31
C GLY A 52 8.49 2.75 -18.40
N PHE A 53 7.22 2.38 -18.19
CA PHE A 53 6.12 2.63 -19.13
C PHE A 53 5.22 3.81 -18.73
N GLY A 54 5.58 4.55 -17.68
CA GLY A 54 4.82 5.71 -17.18
C GLY A 54 4.13 5.44 -15.86
N GLU A 55 3.16 6.29 -15.54
CA GLU A 55 2.40 6.26 -14.30
C GLU A 55 0.90 6.22 -14.59
N GLU A 56 0.16 5.37 -13.89
CA GLU A 56 -1.29 5.27 -14.03
C GLU A 56 -1.95 4.90 -12.70
N ILE A 57 -3.16 5.42 -12.49
CA ILE A 57 -4.07 4.96 -11.44
C ILE A 57 -5.21 4.18 -12.08
N ARG A 58 -5.56 3.03 -11.52
CA ARG A 58 -6.63 2.18 -12.01
C ARG A 58 -7.34 1.49 -10.85
N SER A 59 -8.66 1.38 -10.93
CA SER A 59 -9.44 0.60 -9.97
C SER A 59 -10.12 -0.58 -10.63
N PHE A 60 -10.21 -1.66 -9.87
CA PHE A 60 -10.71 -2.97 -10.29
C PHE A 60 -11.87 -3.35 -9.38
N TRP A 61 -13.03 -3.59 -9.97
CA TRP A 61 -14.12 -4.25 -9.27
C TRP A 61 -13.82 -5.74 -9.15
N GLU A 62 -14.53 -6.45 -8.28
CA GLU A 62 -14.32 -7.90 -8.07
C GLU A 62 -14.28 -8.71 -9.39
N LYS A 63 -15.17 -8.38 -10.34
CA LYS A 63 -15.21 -9.02 -11.67
C LYS A 63 -13.97 -8.78 -12.55
N ASP A 64 -13.14 -7.79 -12.20
CA ASP A 64 -11.97 -7.36 -12.96
C ASP A 64 -10.66 -7.86 -12.32
N PHE A 65 -10.72 -8.68 -11.26
CA PHE A 65 -9.54 -9.14 -10.53
C PHE A 65 -8.57 -9.98 -11.38
N ASP A 66 -9.04 -10.66 -12.42
CA ASP A 66 -8.16 -11.36 -13.37
C ASP A 66 -7.13 -10.41 -14.02
N GLU A 67 -7.50 -9.16 -14.26
CA GLU A 67 -6.58 -8.13 -14.76
C GLU A 67 -5.71 -7.55 -13.65
N LEU A 68 -6.26 -7.40 -12.43
CA LEU A 68 -5.50 -6.96 -11.26
C LEU A 68 -4.30 -7.86 -10.96
N TRP A 69 -4.47 -9.19 -11.06
CA TRP A 69 -3.39 -10.16 -10.82
C TRP A 69 -2.23 -10.03 -11.79
N LYS A 70 -2.48 -9.53 -13.01
CA LYS A 70 -1.42 -9.25 -13.99
C LYS A 70 -0.61 -8.03 -13.58
N VAL A 71 -1.28 -6.99 -13.06
CA VAL A 71 -0.62 -5.78 -12.54
C VAL A 71 0.31 -6.12 -11.38
N PHE A 72 -0.14 -6.93 -10.43
CA PHE A 72 0.70 -7.31 -9.29
C PHE A 72 1.90 -8.19 -9.69
N ARG A 73 1.73 -9.13 -10.63
CA ARG A 73 2.83 -10.00 -11.08
C ARG A 73 3.91 -9.27 -11.88
N ASP A 74 3.58 -8.12 -12.46
CA ASP A 74 4.53 -7.26 -13.18
C ASP A 74 5.34 -6.35 -12.25
N ALA A 75 4.98 -6.27 -10.96
CA ALA A 75 5.61 -5.38 -10.01
C ALA A 75 6.90 -5.96 -9.42
N ASP A 76 7.98 -5.17 -9.42
CA ASP A 76 9.19 -5.44 -8.63
C ASP A 76 8.92 -5.27 -7.13
N ARG A 77 7.93 -4.44 -6.77
CA ARG A 77 7.48 -4.21 -5.40
C ARG A 77 6.01 -3.80 -5.36
N ILE A 78 5.27 -4.40 -4.45
CA ILE A 78 3.85 -4.13 -4.21
C ILE A 78 3.73 -3.41 -2.87
N ILE A 79 3.48 -2.10 -2.87
CA ILE A 79 3.47 -1.23 -1.69
C ILE A 79 2.03 -1.03 -1.19
N GLY A 80 1.82 -1.17 0.10
CA GLY A 80 0.55 -0.80 0.73
C GLY A 80 0.68 -0.38 2.19
N PHE A 81 -0.45 -0.12 2.82
CA PHE A 81 -0.52 0.27 4.22
C PHE A 81 -1.34 -0.74 5.03
N ASN A 82 -0.69 -1.51 5.93
CA ASN A 82 -1.32 -2.60 6.67
C ASN A 82 -1.86 -3.75 5.77
N THR A 83 -1.36 -3.86 4.54
CA THR A 83 -1.78 -4.89 3.60
C THR A 83 -1.42 -6.30 4.05
N LEU A 84 -0.30 -6.50 4.75
CA LEU A 84 0.03 -7.81 5.32
C LEU A 84 -0.95 -8.23 6.41
N GLY A 85 -1.48 -7.26 7.16
CA GLY A 85 -2.38 -7.49 8.28
C GLY A 85 -3.86 -7.54 7.92
N PHE A 86 -4.25 -7.02 6.76
CA PHE A 86 -5.65 -6.86 6.39
C PHE A 86 -5.94 -7.21 4.93
N ASP A 87 -5.39 -6.46 3.97
CA ASP A 87 -5.76 -6.55 2.56
C ASP A 87 -5.41 -7.91 1.95
N ILE A 88 -4.21 -8.43 2.19
CA ILE A 88 -3.79 -9.75 1.69
C ILE A 88 -4.68 -10.86 2.28
N PRO A 89 -4.95 -10.90 3.60
CA PRO A 89 -5.98 -11.78 4.17
C PRO A 89 -7.36 -11.61 3.52
N ALA A 90 -7.83 -10.37 3.29
CA ALA A 90 -9.13 -10.09 2.69
C ALA A 90 -9.23 -10.55 1.23
N MET A 91 -8.11 -10.52 0.49
CA MET A 91 -8.04 -11.00 -0.89
C MET A 91 -7.98 -12.54 -1.00
N LYS A 92 -7.75 -13.27 0.11
CA LYS A 92 -7.58 -14.73 0.11
C LYS A 92 -8.67 -15.54 -0.62
N PRO A 93 -9.98 -15.18 -0.55
CA PRO A 93 -11.02 -15.90 -1.30
C PRO A 93 -10.91 -15.78 -2.82
N TYR A 94 -10.17 -14.76 -3.30
CA TYR A 94 -10.05 -14.40 -4.71
C TYR A 94 -8.66 -14.68 -5.28
N ALA A 95 -7.64 -14.65 -4.41
CA ALA A 95 -6.26 -14.56 -4.80
C ALA A 95 -5.72 -15.87 -5.42
N PRO A 96 -4.93 -15.78 -6.50
CA PRO A 96 -4.07 -16.86 -6.95
C PRO A 96 -3.11 -17.32 -5.84
N ALA A 97 -2.69 -18.58 -5.89
CA ALA A 97 -1.87 -19.19 -4.84
C ALA A 97 -0.52 -18.48 -4.61
N ASP A 98 0.03 -17.83 -5.63
CA ASP A 98 1.30 -17.10 -5.58
C ASP A 98 1.16 -15.67 -5.06
N PHE A 99 -0.04 -15.09 -4.96
CA PHE A 99 -0.25 -13.68 -4.63
C PHE A 99 0.41 -13.27 -3.30
N ALA A 100 0.29 -14.10 -2.26
CA ALA A 100 0.89 -13.81 -0.96
C ALA A 100 2.42 -13.87 -0.95
N THR A 101 3.04 -14.46 -1.99
CA THR A 101 4.50 -14.59 -2.13
C THR A 101 5.14 -13.52 -3.01
N LEU A 102 4.32 -12.66 -3.63
CA LEU A 102 4.79 -11.51 -4.41
C LEU A 102 5.55 -10.51 -3.51
N PRO A 103 6.33 -9.57 -4.08
CA PRO A 103 7.24 -8.70 -3.32
C PRO A 103 6.50 -7.57 -2.57
N HIS A 104 5.71 -7.94 -1.56
CA HIS A 104 4.92 -7.01 -0.75
C HIS A 104 5.80 -6.17 0.18
N PHE A 105 5.47 -4.89 0.26
CA PHE A 105 6.07 -3.90 1.15
C PHE A 105 4.97 -3.18 1.92
N ASP A 106 4.93 -3.39 3.23
CA ASP A 106 3.91 -2.81 4.11
C ASP A 106 4.51 -1.67 4.94
N ILE A 107 4.01 -0.45 4.73
CA ILE A 107 4.47 0.75 5.44
C ILE A 107 4.23 0.63 6.94
N LEU A 108 3.10 0.07 7.37
CA LEU A 108 2.79 -0.06 8.79
C LEU A 108 3.69 -1.10 9.45
N ASP A 109 4.02 -2.19 8.76
CA ASP A 109 5.01 -3.17 9.22
C ASP A 109 6.38 -2.51 9.46
N LYS A 110 6.86 -1.70 8.49
CA LYS A 110 8.12 -0.96 8.64
C LYS A 110 8.09 0.01 9.81
N VAL A 111 6.98 0.72 10.03
CA VAL A 111 6.81 1.59 11.20
C VAL A 111 6.82 0.78 12.50
N LYS A 112 6.10 -0.35 12.57
CA LYS A 112 6.06 -1.21 13.75
C LYS A 112 7.45 -1.76 14.10
N LEU A 113 8.24 -2.13 13.10
CA LEU A 113 9.60 -2.66 13.27
C LEU A 113 10.50 -1.69 14.03
N VAL A 114 10.46 -0.40 13.67
CA VAL A 114 11.30 0.65 14.27
C VAL A 114 10.67 1.29 15.51
N ASN A 115 9.39 1.04 15.77
CA ASN A 115 8.61 1.67 16.84
C ASN A 115 8.12 0.67 17.90
N PHE A 116 8.94 -0.35 18.21
CA PHE A 116 8.66 -1.33 19.27
C PHE A 116 7.29 -2.01 19.14
N GLY A 117 6.90 -2.38 17.92
CA GLY A 117 5.63 -3.03 17.60
C GLY A 117 4.41 -2.09 17.58
N ARG A 118 4.58 -0.79 17.84
CA ARG A 118 3.48 0.18 17.85
C ARG A 118 3.27 0.79 16.47
N GLY A 119 2.05 0.69 15.95
CA GLY A 119 1.64 1.32 14.71
C GLY A 119 0.98 2.70 14.88
N ALA A 120 0.63 3.31 13.75
CA ALA A 120 -0.24 4.47 13.65
C ALA A 120 -1.18 4.26 12.44
N SER A 121 -2.29 5.01 12.34
CA SER A 121 -3.15 4.93 11.15
C SER A 121 -2.52 5.66 9.96
N LEU A 122 -2.97 5.31 8.74
CA LEU A 122 -2.58 6.02 7.51
C LEU A 122 -2.81 7.53 7.67
N ASN A 123 -3.98 7.93 8.17
CA ASN A 123 -4.32 9.34 8.40
C ASN A 123 -3.39 10.03 9.40
N ALA A 124 -3.00 9.34 10.48
CA ALA A 124 -2.10 9.92 11.48
C ALA A 124 -0.70 10.18 10.90
N ILE A 125 -0.20 9.27 10.05
CA ILE A 125 1.08 9.42 9.35
C ILE A 125 0.99 10.48 8.25
N ALA A 126 -0.08 10.46 7.45
CA ALA A 126 -0.32 11.47 6.42
C ALA A 126 -0.33 12.89 7.01
N ARG A 127 -1.09 13.10 8.10
CA ARG A 127 -1.14 14.39 8.77
C ARG A 127 0.21 14.79 9.35
N GLY A 128 0.86 13.89 10.07
CA GLY A 128 2.12 14.20 10.75
C GLY A 128 3.30 14.41 9.79
N THR A 129 3.31 13.71 8.67
CA THR A 129 4.45 13.66 7.72
C THR A 129 4.25 14.64 6.56
N LEU A 130 3.07 14.64 5.95
CA LEU A 130 2.78 15.37 4.72
C LEU A 130 1.91 16.61 4.96
N GLY A 131 1.27 16.73 6.13
CA GLY A 131 0.32 17.80 6.41
C GLY A 131 -1.01 17.66 5.65
N VAL A 132 -1.33 16.46 5.16
CA VAL A 132 -2.58 16.13 4.47
C VAL A 132 -3.41 15.16 5.30
N GLU A 133 -4.71 15.11 5.06
CA GLU A 133 -5.62 14.17 5.73
C GLU A 133 -6.35 13.31 4.71
N LYS A 134 -6.79 12.12 5.16
CA LYS A 134 -7.73 11.30 4.38
C LYS A 134 -8.98 12.12 4.07
N ILE A 135 -9.47 11.99 2.85
CA ILE A 135 -10.70 12.66 2.42
C ILE A 135 -11.98 11.93 2.85
N ASP A 136 -11.86 10.70 3.36
CA ASP A 136 -12.97 9.94 3.93
C ASP A 136 -12.51 8.80 4.88
N SER A 137 -13.46 8.00 5.38
CA SER A 137 -13.28 6.84 6.26
C SER A 137 -13.81 5.56 5.61
N GLY A 138 -13.23 4.40 5.97
CA GLY A 138 -13.70 3.10 5.48
C GLY A 138 -15.14 2.77 5.85
N ALA A 139 -15.71 3.42 6.88
CA ALA A 139 -17.12 3.26 7.21
C ALA A 139 -18.04 3.83 6.11
N ASN A 140 -17.64 4.93 5.48
CA ASN A 140 -18.40 5.52 4.38
C ASN A 140 -18.25 4.68 3.10
N ALA A 141 -17.08 4.08 2.86
CA ALA A 141 -16.85 3.18 1.72
C ALA A 141 -17.86 2.02 1.67
N ILE A 142 -18.06 1.32 2.78
CA ILE A 142 -19.07 0.24 2.88
C ILE A 142 -20.49 0.78 2.64
N ALA A 143 -20.81 1.98 3.15
CA ALA A 143 -22.12 2.60 2.91
C ALA A 143 -22.34 2.91 1.41
N TYR A 144 -21.31 3.39 0.70
CA TYR A 144 -21.39 3.64 -0.73
C TYR A 144 -21.56 2.36 -1.54
N TRP A 145 -20.82 1.31 -1.17
CA TRP A 145 -20.97 -0.01 -1.79
C TRP A 145 -22.41 -0.53 -1.67
N LYS A 146 -22.97 -0.49 -0.46
CA LYS A 146 -24.35 -0.95 -0.21
C LYS A 146 -25.39 -0.15 -0.96
N LYS A 147 -25.17 1.16 -1.14
CA LYS A 147 -26.08 2.02 -1.89
C LYS A 147 -26.06 1.70 -3.39
N GLY A 148 -24.90 1.32 -3.93
CA GLY A 148 -24.76 0.70 -5.25
C GLY A 148 -25.08 1.60 -6.46
N ASP A 149 -25.59 2.81 -6.25
CA ASP A 149 -25.83 3.75 -7.35
C ASP A 149 -24.52 4.33 -7.91
N ALA A 150 -24.58 4.84 -9.15
CA ALA A 150 -23.41 5.31 -9.88
C ALA A 150 -22.64 6.42 -9.14
N ALA A 151 -23.35 7.30 -8.44
CA ALA A 151 -22.70 8.38 -7.68
C ALA A 151 -21.93 7.83 -6.46
N SER A 152 -22.51 6.86 -5.76
CA SER A 152 -21.91 6.22 -4.60
C SER A 152 -20.71 5.37 -5.01
N LEU A 153 -20.82 4.58 -6.08
CA LEU A 153 -19.69 3.81 -6.62
C LEU A 153 -18.55 4.70 -7.14
N ALA A 154 -18.86 5.88 -7.67
CA ALA A 154 -17.84 6.87 -8.05
C ALA A 154 -17.11 7.45 -6.83
N LEU A 155 -17.83 7.69 -5.72
CA LEU A 155 -17.23 8.13 -4.46
C LEU A 155 -16.35 7.03 -3.84
N LEU A 156 -16.84 5.79 -3.76
CA LEU A 156 -16.08 4.62 -3.33
C LEU A 156 -14.74 4.52 -4.07
N ARG A 157 -14.78 4.63 -5.41
CA ARG A 157 -13.57 4.63 -6.23
C ARG A 157 -12.63 5.78 -5.87
N LYS A 158 -13.14 7.00 -5.82
CA LYS A 158 -12.35 8.20 -5.51
C LYS A 158 -11.63 8.09 -4.17
N TYR A 159 -12.27 7.48 -3.16
CA TYR A 159 -11.69 7.35 -1.83
C TYR A 159 -10.57 6.32 -1.77
N CYS A 160 -10.80 5.14 -2.36
CA CYS A 160 -9.77 4.12 -2.49
C CYS A 160 -8.57 4.64 -3.32
N GLU A 161 -8.81 5.35 -4.42
CA GLU A 161 -7.77 6.02 -5.21
C GLU A 161 -6.98 7.06 -4.40
N ALA A 162 -7.66 7.81 -3.52
CA ALA A 162 -7.00 8.79 -2.66
C ALA A 162 -6.12 8.15 -1.59
N ASP A 163 -6.54 7.01 -1.01
CA ASP A 163 -5.74 6.26 -0.05
C ASP A 163 -4.47 5.66 -0.68
N VAL A 164 -4.57 5.17 -1.92
CA VAL A 164 -3.42 4.75 -2.71
C VAL A 164 -2.46 5.92 -2.97
N ALA A 165 -2.99 7.10 -3.32
CA ALA A 165 -2.17 8.29 -3.55
C ALA A 165 -1.44 8.74 -2.27
N ILE A 166 -2.14 8.76 -1.12
CA ILE A 166 -1.54 9.07 0.18
C ILE A 166 -0.46 8.04 0.53
N THR A 167 -0.71 6.75 0.29
CA THR A 167 0.25 5.67 0.53
C THR A 167 1.53 5.87 -0.29
N ARG A 168 1.40 6.20 -1.58
CA ARG A 168 2.53 6.57 -2.46
C ARG A 168 3.30 7.76 -1.91
N ASP A 169 2.60 8.84 -1.55
CA ASP A 169 3.25 10.08 -1.11
C ASP A 169 4.00 9.89 0.22
N ILE A 170 3.47 9.06 1.13
CA ILE A 170 4.16 8.66 2.36
C ILE A 170 5.42 7.85 2.05
N TYR A 171 5.32 6.89 1.14
CA TYR A 171 6.46 6.07 0.72
C TYR A 171 7.56 6.93 0.09
N ASP A 172 7.22 7.85 -0.81
CA ASP A 172 8.16 8.76 -1.46
C ASP A 172 8.84 9.69 -0.46
N PHE A 173 8.07 10.22 0.49
CA PHE A 173 8.61 11.01 1.58
C PHE A 173 9.62 10.20 2.38
N ALA A 174 9.26 9.00 2.83
CA ALA A 174 10.14 8.15 3.63
C ALA A 174 11.39 7.72 2.86
N LEU A 175 11.27 7.41 1.57
CA LEU A 175 12.39 7.03 0.72
C LEU A 175 13.43 8.16 0.61
N LYS A 176 12.95 9.40 0.47
CA LYS A 176 13.79 10.61 0.38
C LYS A 176 14.34 11.07 1.72
N ASN A 177 13.54 11.05 2.77
CA ASN A 177 13.84 11.73 4.04
C ASN A 177 14.25 10.78 5.17
N LYS A 178 14.01 9.47 5.04
CA LYS A 178 14.36 8.41 6.00
C LYS A 178 13.66 8.51 7.36
N PHE A 179 12.56 9.24 7.46
CA PHE A 179 11.72 9.29 8.65
C PHE A 179 10.24 9.43 8.32
N LEU A 180 9.38 9.10 9.28
CA LEU A 180 7.95 9.39 9.29
C LEU A 180 7.55 10.05 10.61
N LYS A 181 6.53 10.91 10.55
CA LYS A 181 5.97 11.63 11.69
C LYS A 181 4.49 11.32 11.86
N PHE A 182 4.03 11.19 13.10
CA PHE A 182 2.62 10.99 13.42
C PHE A 182 2.33 11.35 14.88
N THR A 183 1.06 11.56 15.21
CA THR A 183 0.59 11.61 16.59
C THR A 183 0.14 10.21 17.01
N ASP A 184 0.67 9.69 18.11
CA ASP A 184 0.27 8.38 18.63
C ASP A 184 -1.10 8.41 19.32
N LYS A 185 -1.61 7.23 19.68
CA LYS A 185 -2.92 7.09 20.33
C LYS A 185 -3.02 7.73 21.73
N TRP A 186 -1.90 8.16 22.30
CA TRP A 186 -1.82 8.88 23.57
C TRP A 186 -1.56 10.38 23.35
N ASN A 187 -1.78 10.87 22.13
CA ASN A 187 -1.60 12.26 21.73
C ASN A 187 -0.16 12.79 21.80
N ASN A 188 0.84 11.91 21.75
CA ASN A 188 2.24 12.33 21.68
C ASN A 188 2.70 12.43 20.23
N ALA A 189 3.45 13.48 19.92
CA ALA A 189 4.18 13.57 18.66
C ALA A 189 5.28 12.49 18.61
N ARG A 190 5.34 11.77 17.49
CA ARG A 190 6.35 10.76 17.20
C ARG A 190 7.05 11.09 15.89
N GLN A 191 8.35 10.82 15.87
CA GLN A 191 9.13 10.68 14.66
C GLN A 191 9.87 9.35 14.75
N VAL A 192 9.80 8.55 13.70
CA VAL A 192 10.49 7.26 13.60
C VAL A 192 11.38 7.27 12.36
N GLU A 193 12.61 6.80 12.51
CA GLU A 193 13.52 6.60 11.38
C GLU A 193 13.13 5.32 10.65
N VAL A 194 13.08 5.38 9.32
CA VAL A 194 12.66 4.26 8.49
C VAL A 194 13.59 4.10 7.29
N ASP A 195 13.77 2.86 6.86
CA ASP A 195 14.47 2.54 5.62
C ASP A 195 13.53 1.86 4.63
N PHE A 196 13.18 2.60 3.58
CA PHE A 196 12.30 2.13 2.50
C PHE A 196 13.09 1.75 1.24
N THR A 197 14.43 1.70 1.31
CA THR A 197 15.26 1.32 0.15
C THR A 197 15.01 -0.11 -0.30
N TYR A 198 15.44 -0.43 -1.52
CA TYR A 198 15.47 -1.82 -1.97
C TYR A 198 16.56 -2.59 -1.22
N PRO A 199 16.29 -3.82 -0.77
CA PRO A 199 17.33 -4.69 -0.25
C PRO A 199 18.46 -4.81 -1.28
N VAL A 200 19.71 -4.74 -0.82
CA VAL A 200 20.87 -4.95 -1.69
C VAL A 200 20.87 -6.42 -2.10
N GLU A 201 20.83 -6.70 -3.41
CA GLU A 201 21.02 -8.06 -3.92
C GLU A 201 22.43 -8.53 -3.54
N THR A 202 22.53 -9.44 -2.57
CA THR A 202 23.79 -10.08 -2.23
C THR A 202 24.01 -11.21 -3.23
N THR A 203 24.87 -10.96 -4.23
CA THR A 203 25.33 -12.02 -5.13
C THR A 203 26.15 -13.01 -4.30
N SER A 204 25.55 -14.15 -3.94
CA SER A 204 26.29 -15.24 -3.32
C SER A 204 27.26 -15.83 -4.36
N VAL A 205 28.53 -15.42 -4.29
CA VAL A 205 29.58 -16.11 -5.01
C VAL A 205 29.68 -17.50 -4.38
N LYS A 206 29.15 -18.52 -5.07
CA LYS A 206 29.43 -19.92 -4.72
C LYS A 206 30.93 -20.10 -4.77
N GLN A 207 31.57 -20.19 -3.60
CA GLN A 207 32.96 -20.60 -3.48
C GLN A 207 33.04 -22.04 -3.98
N SER A 208 33.55 -22.23 -5.19
CA SER A 208 33.85 -23.56 -5.71
C SER A 208 34.97 -24.15 -4.86
N SER A 209 34.59 -25.10 -4.00
CA SER A 209 35.51 -25.94 -3.25
C SER A 209 36.40 -26.70 -4.24
N LEU A 210 37.72 -26.46 -4.22
CA LEU A 210 38.69 -27.41 -4.75
C LEU A 210 38.93 -28.45 -3.67
N PHE A 211 38.35 -29.63 -3.85
CA PHE A 211 38.85 -30.90 -3.31
C PHE A 211 38.91 -31.89 -4.46
#